data_AF-A0A1H3IFN1-F1
#
_entry.id   AF-A0A1H3IFN1-F1
#
_cell.length_a   1.000
_cell.length_b   1.000
_cell.length_c   1.000
_cell.angle_alpha   90.00
_cell.angle_beta   90.00
_cell.angle_gamma   90.00
#
_symmetry.space_group_name_H-M   'P 1'
#
loop_
_entity.id
_entity.type
_entity.pdbx_description
1 polymer ?
#
loop_
_entity_poly.entity_id
_entity_poly.type
_entity_poly.pdbx_seq_one_letter_code
_entity_poly.pdbx_strand_id
1 'polypeptide(L)'
;MAPSKKTLRICEKGHKYYKSSDCPSCPTCEQEQKPDTGFLSRLSNPARTALEHEGLTSLQKLSTYTEREILQFHGIGPRSMPILRDELQSQGLAFKPGNKSKRKKADTKGTPKQEKPHE
;
A
#
# COMPACT_ATOMS: atom_id res chain seq x y z
N MET A 1 -29.78 16.61 17.30
CA MET A 1 -29.22 15.51 16.49
C MET A 1 -29.09 14.28 17.38
N ALA A 2 -29.89 13.24 17.16
CA ALA A 2 -29.86 12.02 17.98
C ALA A 2 -28.61 11.18 17.64
N PRO A 3 -27.91 10.58 18.64
CA PRO A 3 -26.77 9.71 18.37
C PRO A 3 -27.24 8.45 17.65
N SER A 4 -26.73 8.23 16.44
CA SER A 4 -27.03 7.04 15.63
C SER A 4 -26.68 5.79 16.44
N LYS A 5 -27.70 4.97 16.76
CA LYS A 5 -27.55 3.75 17.57
C LYS A 5 -26.61 2.79 16.84
N LYS A 6 -25.39 2.62 17.36
CA LYS A 6 -24.40 1.69 16.81
C LYS A 6 -24.78 0.28 17.22
N THR A 7 -24.91 -0.64 16.27
CA THR A 7 -25.20 -2.05 16.58
C THR A 7 -23.89 -2.81 16.74
N LEU A 8 -23.84 -3.69 17.75
CA LEU A 8 -22.71 -4.60 17.94
C LEU A 8 -22.81 -5.72 16.91
N ARG A 9 -21.75 -5.89 16.10
CA ARG A 9 -21.60 -6.96 15.12
C ARG A 9 -20.33 -7.75 15.41
N ILE A 10 -20.32 -9.03 15.04
CA ILE A 10 -19.18 -9.93 15.18
C ILE A 10 -18.81 -10.42 13.78
N CYS A 11 -17.55 -10.26 13.37
CA CYS A 11 -17.09 -10.75 12.08
C CYS A 11 -16.83 -12.27 12.10
N GLU A 12 -16.60 -12.87 10.94
CA GLU A 12 -16.30 -14.31 10.80
C GLU A 12 -15.03 -14.75 11.55
N LYS A 13 -14.10 -13.81 11.81
CA LYS A 13 -12.91 -14.04 12.65
C LYS A 13 -13.15 -13.87 14.16
N GLY A 14 -14.37 -13.51 14.58
CA GLY A 14 -14.73 -13.33 16.00
C GLY A 14 -14.55 -11.92 16.57
N HIS A 15 -14.17 -10.91 15.76
CA HIS A 15 -13.98 -9.54 16.24
C HIS A 15 -15.30 -8.81 16.44
N LYS A 16 -15.46 -8.25 17.64
CA LYS A 16 -16.62 -7.44 18.05
C LYS A 16 -16.40 -5.99 17.64
N TYR A 17 -17.27 -5.44 16.80
CA TYR A 17 -17.19 -4.05 16.36
C TYR A 17 -18.57 -3.38 16.34
N TYR A 18 -18.57 -2.06 16.50
CA TYR A 18 -19.79 -1.25 16.52
C TYR A 18 -19.88 -0.42 15.24
N LYS A 19 -20.96 -0.59 14.46
CA LYS A 19 -21.14 0.15 13.21
C LYS A 19 -22.59 0.58 13.04
N SER A 20 -22.79 1.75 12.45
CA SER A 20 -24.11 2.24 12.05
C SER A 20 -24.40 1.97 10.57
N SER A 21 -23.37 1.60 9.79
CA SER A 21 -23.46 1.30 8.36
C SER A 21 -23.58 -0.21 8.13
N ASP A 22 -24.31 -0.59 7.09
CA ASP A 22 -24.55 -2.00 6.77
C ASP A 22 -23.32 -2.74 6.22
N CYS A 23 -22.27 -2.04 5.77
CA CYS A 23 -21.09 -2.68 5.18
C CYS A 23 -20.44 -3.73 6.11
N PRO A 24 -20.26 -5.00 5.65
CA PRO A 24 -19.71 -6.11 6.43
C PRO A 24 -18.19 -6.00 6.68
N SER A 25 -17.51 -4.97 6.17
CA SER A 25 -16.10 -4.70 6.49
C SER A 25 -15.90 -4.52 7.99
N CYS A 26 -15.08 -5.41 8.56
CA CYS A 26 -14.63 -5.40 9.94
C CYS A 26 -13.35 -4.55 10.06
N PRO A 27 -13.38 -3.40 10.79
CA PRO A 27 -12.23 -2.52 10.90
C PRO A 27 -11.05 -3.15 11.65
N THR A 28 -11.31 -4.09 12.56
CA THR A 28 -10.26 -4.82 13.30
C THR A 28 -9.51 -5.78 12.41
N CYS A 29 -10.22 -6.60 11.62
CA CYS A 29 -9.57 -7.52 10.67
C CYS A 29 -8.64 -6.76 9.70
N GLU A 30 -9.06 -5.60 9.22
CA GLU A 30 -8.27 -4.79 8.29
C GLU A 30 -7.01 -4.20 8.96
N GLN A 31 -7.06 -3.94 10.27
CA GLN A 31 -5.91 -3.52 11.05
C GLN A 31 -4.91 -4.66 11.28
N GLU A 32 -5.38 -5.88 11.55
CA GLU A 32 -4.50 -7.03 11.79
C GLU A 32 -3.87 -7.59 10.51
N GLN A 33 -4.53 -7.43 9.36
CA GLN A 33 -3.94 -7.82 8.09
C GLN A 33 -2.83 -6.88 7.61
N LYS A 34 -2.50 -5.82 8.36
CA LYS A 34 -1.41 -4.91 7.97
C LYS A 34 -0.11 -5.70 7.94
N PRO A 35 0.62 -5.75 6.81
CA PRO A 35 1.98 -6.24 6.83
C PRO A 35 2.77 -5.33 7.77
N ASP A 36 3.46 -5.90 8.75
CA ASP A 36 4.31 -5.16 9.70
C ASP A 36 5.59 -4.63 9.03
N THR A 37 5.93 -5.10 7.84
CA THR A 37 7.21 -4.83 7.19
C THR A 37 7.07 -4.35 5.74
N GLY A 38 7.86 -3.33 5.39
CA GLY A 38 8.01 -2.79 4.04
C GLY A 38 7.13 -1.57 3.73
N PHE A 39 7.18 -1.11 2.48
CA PHE A 39 6.48 0.09 2.00
C PHE A 39 4.96 0.05 2.18
N LEU A 40 4.33 -1.13 2.13
CA LEU A 40 2.88 -1.28 2.31
C LEU A 40 2.41 -0.86 3.71
N SER A 41 3.25 -1.05 4.74
CA SER A 41 2.99 -0.65 6.12
C SER A 41 2.95 0.88 6.30
N ARG A 42 3.65 1.61 5.40
CA ARG A 42 3.67 3.08 5.40
C ARG A 42 2.49 3.70 4.65
N LEU A 43 1.68 2.88 3.98
CA LEU A 43 0.54 3.33 3.20
C LEU A 43 -0.76 3.22 3.99
N SER A 44 -1.73 4.04 3.62
CA SER A 44 -3.10 3.94 4.12
C SER A 44 -3.73 2.62 3.67
N ASN A 45 -4.68 2.08 4.45
CA ASN A 45 -5.47 0.90 4.09
C ASN A 45 -5.95 0.88 2.63
N PRO A 46 -6.60 1.94 2.07
CA PRO A 46 -7.05 1.91 0.68
C PRO A 46 -5.90 1.86 -0.34
N ALA A 47 -4.76 2.49 -0.05
CA ALA A 47 -3.61 2.47 -0.95
C ALA A 47 -2.92 1.10 -0.95
N ARG A 48 -2.80 0.46 0.22
CA ARG A 48 -2.29 -0.90 0.34
C ARG A 48 -3.17 -1.89 -0.40
N THR A 49 -4.48 -1.89 -0.13
CA THR A 49 -5.42 -2.80 -0.80
C THR A 49 -5.40 -2.63 -2.31
N ALA A 50 -5.31 -1.38 -2.80
CA ALA A 50 -5.19 -1.10 -4.22
C ALA A 50 -3.93 -1.72 -4.84
N LEU A 51 -2.78 -1.62 -4.16
CA LEU A 51 -1.54 -2.23 -4.63
C LEU A 51 -1.58 -3.77 -4.56
N GLU A 52 -2.10 -4.35 -3.47
CA GLU A 52 -2.24 -5.80 -3.35
C GLU A 52 -3.16 -6.37 -4.42
N HIS A 53 -4.26 -5.68 -4.75
CA HIS A 53 -5.19 -6.06 -5.82
C HIS A 53 -4.50 -6.10 -7.19
N GLU A 54 -3.64 -5.13 -7.47
CA GLU A 54 -2.82 -5.09 -8.70
C GLU A 54 -1.59 -6.01 -8.62
N GLY A 55 -1.41 -6.74 -7.52
CA GLY A 55 -0.25 -7.62 -7.30
C GLY A 55 1.07 -6.87 -7.09
N LEU A 56 1.01 -5.57 -6.78
CA LEU A 56 2.12 -4.67 -6.48
C LEU A 56 2.60 -4.81 -5.04
N THR A 57 2.96 -6.03 -4.65
CA THR A 57 3.44 -6.37 -3.31
C THR A 57 4.95 -6.18 -3.15
N SER A 58 5.64 -5.64 -4.15
CA SER A 58 7.10 -5.48 -4.14
C SER A 58 7.54 -4.23 -4.89
N LEU A 59 8.61 -3.60 -4.42
CA LEU A 59 9.16 -2.38 -5.00
C LEU A 59 9.67 -2.58 -6.44
N GLN A 60 10.15 -3.79 -6.77
CA GLN A 60 10.50 -4.14 -8.15
C GLN A 60 9.31 -4.05 -9.09
N LYS A 61 8.16 -4.65 -8.73
CA LYS A 61 6.94 -4.52 -9.54
C LYS A 61 6.49 -3.07 -9.57
N LEU A 62 6.52 -2.37 -8.45
CA LEU A 62 6.15 -0.95 -8.40
C LEU A 62 7.01 -0.08 -9.34
N SER A 63 8.29 -0.40 -9.50
CA SER A 63 9.22 0.27 -10.43
C SER A 63 8.89 0.06 -11.90
N THR A 64 8.14 -1.00 -12.27
CA THR A 64 7.70 -1.22 -13.66
C THR A 64 6.54 -0.33 -14.07
N TYR A 65 5.88 0.32 -13.11
CA TYR A 65 4.76 1.22 -13.34
C TYR A 65 5.21 2.66 -13.31
N THR A 66 4.49 3.50 -14.06
CA THR A 66 4.65 4.96 -14.02
C THR A 66 3.84 5.54 -12.88
N GLU A 67 4.22 6.71 -12.38
CA GLU A 67 3.46 7.42 -11.35
C GLU A 67 1.99 7.65 -11.72
N ARG A 68 1.73 7.86 -13.02
CA ARG A 68 0.37 8.08 -13.53
C ARG A 68 -0.47 6.81 -13.48
N GLU A 69 0.13 5.64 -13.68
CA GLU A 69 -0.57 4.37 -13.53
C GLU A 69 -0.87 4.11 -12.05
N ILE A 70 0.10 4.34 -11.18
CA ILE A 70 -0.10 4.21 -9.72
C ILE A 70 -1.23 5.14 -9.22
N LEU A 71 -1.26 6.40 -9.68
CA LEU A 71 -2.31 7.36 -9.34
C LEU A 71 -3.70 6.99 -9.86
N GLN A 72 -3.80 6.10 -10.85
CA GLN A 72 -5.09 5.61 -11.35
C GLN A 72 -5.70 4.54 -10.44
N PHE A 73 -4.90 3.92 -9.56
CA PHE A 73 -5.41 2.89 -8.66
C PHE A 73 -6.31 3.48 -7.59
N HIS A 74 -7.49 2.90 -7.48
CA HIS A 74 -8.55 3.38 -6.60
C HIS A 74 -8.14 3.26 -5.13
N GLY A 75 -7.76 4.37 -4.51
CA GLY A 75 -7.29 4.42 -3.12
C GLY A 75 -5.88 4.96 -2.94
N ILE A 76 -5.12 5.13 -4.03
CA ILE A 76 -3.81 5.80 -4.01
C ILE A 76 -3.98 7.27 -4.36
N GLY A 77 -3.76 8.13 -3.36
CA GLY A 77 -3.84 9.57 -3.54
C GLY A 77 -2.47 10.22 -3.79
N PRO A 78 -2.44 11.51 -4.15
CA PRO A 78 -1.21 12.30 -4.28
C PRO A 78 -0.37 12.32 -2.99
N ARG A 79 -0.99 12.08 -1.84
CA ARG A 79 -0.31 11.97 -0.53
C ARG A 79 0.51 10.68 -0.39
N SER A 80 0.15 9.61 -1.09
CA SER A 80 0.84 8.31 -1.04
C SER A 80 2.03 8.25 -1.99
N MET A 81 2.01 9.04 -3.06
CA MET A 81 3.10 9.12 -4.05
C MET A 81 4.49 9.44 -3.47
N PRO A 82 4.68 10.45 -2.61
CA PRO A 82 5.99 10.74 -2.04
C PRO A 82 6.52 9.59 -1.18
N ILE A 83 5.64 8.86 -0.49
CA ILE A 83 6.01 7.69 0.32
C ILE A 83 6.54 6.58 -0.58
N LEU A 84 5.83 6.30 -1.68
CA LEU A 84 6.26 5.30 -2.65
C LEU A 84 7.59 5.67 -3.33
N ARG A 85 7.78 6.97 -3.65
CA ARG A 85 9.05 7.47 -4.18
C ARG A 85 10.19 7.30 -3.20
N ASP A 86 9.98 7.68 -1.94
CA ASP A 86 10.99 7.54 -0.89
C ASP A 86 11.42 6.09 -0.72
N GLU A 87 10.46 5.16 -0.72
CA GLU A 87 10.81 3.75 -0.53
C GLU A 87 11.48 3.12 -1.77
N LEU A 88 11.03 3.48 -2.98
CA LEU A 88 11.76 3.11 -4.19
C LEU A 88 13.20 3.62 -4.13
N GLN A 89 13.39 4.89 -3.78
CA GLN A 89 14.70 5.53 -3.70
C GLN A 89 15.57 4.91 -2.60
N SER A 90 14.99 4.49 -1.48
CA SER A 90 15.66 3.75 -0.42
C SER A 90 16.27 2.43 -0.93
N GLN A 91 15.63 1.79 -1.91
CA GLN A 91 16.14 0.61 -2.61
C GLN A 91 16.96 0.93 -3.88
N GLY A 92 17.24 2.20 -4.17
CA GLY A 92 17.88 2.63 -5.41
C GLY A 92 17.04 2.40 -6.67
N LEU A 93 15.73 2.17 -6.51
CA LEU A 93 14.76 2.04 -7.58
C LEU A 93 14.09 3.38 -7.87
N ALA A 94 13.43 3.47 -9.01
CA ALA A 94 12.61 4.61 -9.39
C ALA A 94 11.39 4.13 -10.18
N PHE A 95 10.35 4.96 -10.23
CA PHE A 95 9.21 4.71 -11.11
C PHE A 95 9.63 4.69 -12.57
N LYS A 96 8.90 3.91 -13.37
CA LYS A 96 9.10 3.90 -14.82
C LYS A 96 8.91 5.33 -15.36
N PRO A 97 9.84 5.80 -16.22
CA PRO A 97 9.71 7.12 -16.81
C PRO A 97 8.50 7.18 -17.74
N GLY A 98 7.46 7.89 -17.32
CA GLY A 98 6.33 8.25 -18.17
C GLY A 98 6.72 9.40 -19.09
N ASN A 99 7.27 9.07 -20.26
CA ASN A 99 7.67 9.98 -21.36
C ASN A 99 7.61 11.49 -21.06
N LYS A 100 8.60 11.98 -20.30
CA LYS A 100 9.13 13.34 -20.43
C LYS A 100 10.65 13.26 -20.39
N SER A 101 11.21 13.48 -21.56
CA SER A 101 12.62 13.54 -21.96
C SER A 101 13.62 14.10 -20.93
N LYS A 102 14.79 13.44 -20.95
CA LYS A 102 16.17 13.92 -20.72
C LYS A 102 16.78 13.88 -19.30
N ARG A 103 17.76 12.95 -19.20
CA ARG A 103 19.08 13.03 -18.51
C ARG A 103 18.99 12.95 -16.97
N LYS A 104 19.80 12.17 -16.25
CA LYS A 104 21.17 11.67 -16.45
C LYS A 104 21.27 10.24 -15.92
N LYS A 105 22.29 9.53 -16.41
CA LYS A 105 22.81 8.27 -15.89
C LYS A 105 23.21 8.40 -14.41
N ALA A 106 22.96 7.33 -13.66
CA ALA A 106 23.85 6.82 -12.62
C ALA A 106 23.60 5.31 -12.61
N ASP A 107 24.37 4.50 -13.32
CA ASP A 107 25.65 3.96 -12.85
C ASP A 107 25.46 3.16 -11.55
N THR A 108 25.24 1.86 -11.76
CA THR A 108 25.91 0.74 -11.09
C THR A 108 25.54 0.42 -9.62
N LYS A 109 25.17 -0.86 -9.49
CA LYS A 109 25.60 -1.84 -8.46
C LYS A 109 24.71 -2.00 -7.23
N GLY A 110 24.33 -3.25 -7.01
CA GLY A 110 24.13 -3.79 -5.66
C GLY A 110 22.72 -4.32 -5.42
N THR A 111 22.50 -5.56 -5.82
CA THR A 111 21.58 -6.45 -5.10
C THR A 111 22.07 -6.61 -3.66
N PRO A 112 21.20 -6.48 -2.64
CA PRO A 112 21.34 -7.28 -1.44
C PRO A 112 20.06 -8.09 -1.26
N LYS A 113 20.20 -9.35 -1.67
CA LYS A 113 19.79 -10.56 -0.96
C LYS A 113 18.67 -10.35 0.09
N GLN A 114 17.47 -10.76 -0.29
CA GLN A 114 16.40 -11.09 0.63
C GLN A 114 16.92 -12.16 1.60
N GLU A 115 17.16 -11.80 2.87
CA GLU A 115 17.31 -12.78 3.94
C GLU A 115 16.03 -12.79 4.77
N LYS A 116 15.23 -13.85 4.58
CA LYS A 116 14.30 -14.35 5.59
C LYS A 116 15.08 -14.61 6.88
N PRO A 117 14.46 -14.38 8.03
CA PRO A 117 14.25 -15.50 8.94
C PRO A 117 12.77 -15.77 9.14
N HIS A 118 12.41 -17.01 8.87
CA HIS A 118 11.26 -17.69 9.43
C HIS A 118 11.74 -18.19 10.79
N GLU A 119 10.97 -17.97 11.86
CA GLU A 119 11.11 -18.72 13.11
C GLU A 119 9.74 -19.29 13.48
#